data_AF-A0A0A1W8F0-F1
#
_entry.id   AF-A0A0A1W8F0-F1
#
_cell.length_a   1.000
_cell.length_b   1.000
_cell.length_c   1.000
_cell.angle_alpha   90.00
_cell.angle_beta   90.00
_cell.angle_gamma   90.00
#
_symmetry.space_group_name_H-M   'P 1'
#
loop_
_entity.id
_entity.type
_entity.pdbx_description
1 polymer ?
#
loop_
_entity_poly.entity_id
_entity_poly.type
_entity_poly.pdbx_seq_one_letter_code
_entity_poly.pdbx_strand_id
1 'polypeptide(L)' 'MTDPTEIARVAAGLTRAQREAIEGASDMMSNHGGYAFMTVDVTGDPWPEGVAQFLTLKSDRLTPLGLAVRDHILREKSGG' A
#
# COMPACT_ATOMS: atom_id res chain seq x y z
N MET A 1 -10.51 -4.07 12.92
CA MET A 1 -9.34 -4.95 12.72
C MET A 1 -9.52 -5.58 11.37
N THR A 2 -8.58 -5.40 10.44
CA THR A 2 -8.63 -6.04 9.11
C THR A 2 -8.31 -7.53 9.28
N ASP A 3 -9.07 -8.41 8.63
CA ASP A 3 -8.90 -9.87 8.73
C ASP A 3 -7.55 -10.29 8.09
N PRO A 4 -6.66 -11.01 8.81
CA PRO A 4 -5.42 -11.53 8.23
C PRO A 4 -5.60 -12.35 6.94
N THR A 5 -6.72 -13.07 6.83
CA THR A 5 -7.07 -13.86 5.64
C THR A 5 -7.39 -12.96 4.45
N GLU A 6 -8.08 -11.84 4.70
CA GLU A 6 -8.37 -10.82 3.69
C GLU A 6 -7.08 -10.14 3.22
N ILE A 7 -6.19 -9.78 4.16
CA ILE A 7 -4.88 -9.18 3.85
C ILE A 7 -4.07 -10.09 2.94
N ALA A 8 -3.94 -11.38 3.28
CA ALA A 8 -3.22 -12.35 2.47
C ALA A 8 -3.85 -12.54 1.09
N ARG A 9 -5.18 -12.59 1.01
CA ARG A 9 -5.91 -12.70 -0.27
C ARG A 9 -5.67 -11.49 -1.16
N VAL A 10 -5.73 -10.28 -0.60
CA VAL A 10 -5.44 -9.04 -1.35
C VAL A 10 -3.98 -9.04 -1.81
N ALA A 11 -3.04 -9.35 -0.92
CA ALA A 11 -1.61 -9.39 -1.24
C ALA A 11 -1.27 -10.38 -2.36
N ALA A 12 -1.95 -11.54 -2.40
CA ALA A 12 -1.80 -12.55 -3.45
C ALA A 12 -2.42 -12.12 -4.80
N GLY A 13 -3.41 -11.23 -4.78
CA GLY A 13 -4.08 -10.70 -5.98
C GLY A 13 -3.40 -9.49 -6.61
N LEU A 14 -2.38 -8.91 -5.98
CA LEU A 14 -1.65 -7.76 -6.51
C LEU A 14 -0.85 -8.13 -7.75
N THR A 15 -0.84 -7.23 -8.74
CA THR A 15 0.11 -7.36 -9.85
C THR A 15 1.53 -7.13 -9.36
N ARG A 16 2.51 -7.55 -10.16
CA ARG A 16 3.92 -7.33 -9.85
C ARG A 16 4.22 -5.84 -9.64
N ALA A 17 3.71 -4.97 -10.50
CA ALA A 17 3.91 -3.52 -10.40
C ALA A 17 3.31 -2.94 -9.11
N GLN A 18 2.12 -3.41 -8.72
CA GLN A 18 1.46 -2.99 -7.49
C GLN A 18 2.22 -3.44 -6.23
N ARG A 19 2.74 -4.67 -6.24
CA ARG A 19 3.59 -5.17 -5.14
C ARG A 19 4.88 -4.37 -5.02
N GLU A 20 5.56 -4.11 -6.14
CA GLU A 20 6.76 -3.27 -6.18
C GLU A 20 6.48 -1.85 -5.68
N ALA A 21 5.37 -1.23 -6.08
CA ALA A 21 4.96 0.10 -5.62
C ALA A 21 4.64 0.13 -4.12
N ILE A 22 3.97 -0.90 -3.58
CA ILE A 22 3.69 -1.03 -2.13
C ILE A 22 4.98 -1.22 -1.33
N GLU A 23 5.91 -2.05 -1.81
CA GLU A 23 7.22 -2.24 -1.17
C GLU A 23 7.99 -0.91 -1.13
N GLY A 24 7.98 -0.17 -2.23
CA GLY A 24 8.61 1.15 -2.39
C GLY A 24 7.82 2.32 -1.81
N ALA A 25 6.74 2.08 -1.06
CA ALA A 25 5.91 3.16 -0.53
C ALA A 25 6.74 4.16 0.29
N SER A 26 6.53 5.45 0.00
CA SER A 26 7.24 6.56 0.62
C SER A 26 6.46 7.15 1.78
N ASP A 27 7.13 7.40 2.90
CA ASP A 27 6.55 8.11 4.04
C ASP A 27 6.54 9.62 3.75
N MET A 28 5.34 10.20 3.71
CA MET A 28 5.15 11.64 3.57
C MET A 28 4.97 12.25 4.95
N MET A 29 6.09 12.73 5.50
CA MET A 29 6.08 13.53 6.73
C MET A 29 5.35 14.85 6.49
N SER A 30 4.42 15.17 7.39
CA SER A 30 3.63 16.39 7.32
C SER A 30 4.46 17.61 7.74
N ASN A 31 5.20 18.19 6.80
CA ASN A 31 6.00 19.39 7.02
C ASN A 31 5.19 20.65 7.43
N HIS A 32 3.86 20.57 7.51
CA HIS A 32 2.95 21.68 7.86
C HIS A 32 1.78 21.26 8.77
N GLY A 33 1.99 20.32 9.70
CA GLY A 33 0.98 19.97 10.72
C GLY A 33 -0.16 19.06 10.26
N GLY A 34 -0.04 18.43 9.09
CA GLY A 34 -0.91 17.33 8.71
C GLY A 34 -0.58 16.02 9.45
N TYR A 35 -1.36 14.98 9.18
CA TYR A 35 -1.07 13.62 9.66
C TYR A 35 -0.07 12.93 8.73
N ALA A 36 0.87 12.15 9.28
CA ALA A 36 1.76 11.32 8.49
C ALA A 36 0.95 10.27 7.68
N PHE A 37 1.34 10.03 6.44
CA PHE A 37 0.75 8.98 5.61
C PHE A 37 1.78 8.45 4.61
N MET A 38 1.57 7.22 4.14
CA MET A 38 2.40 6.63 3.09
C MET A 38 1.75 6.80 1.72
N THR A 39 2.57 7.08 0.72
CA THR A 39 2.17 7.13 -0.69
C THR A 39 2.83 6.04 -1.49
N VAL A 40 2.13 5.58 -2.52
CA VAL A 40 2.62 4.66 -3.54
C VAL A 40 2.55 5.33 -4.89
N ASP A 41 3.45 4.98 -5.79
CA ASP A 41 3.37 5.43 -7.18
C ASP A 41 2.13 4.82 -7.85
N VAL A 42 1.45 5.60 -8.68
CA VAL A 42 0.31 5.11 -9.47
C VAL A 42 0.82 4.03 -10.42
N THR A 43 0.22 2.85 -10.35
CA THR A 43 0.45 1.78 -11.32
C THR A 43 -0.50 1.92 -12.50
N GLY A 44 -0.14 1.37 -13.67
CA GLY A 44 -1.04 1.34 -14.82
C GLY A 44 -2.32 0.53 -14.58
N ASP A 45 -2.30 -0.36 -13.59
CA ASP A 45 -3.44 -1.15 -13.15
C ASP A 45 -4.17 -0.48 -11.97
N PRO A 46 -5.51 -0.53 -11.92
CA PRO A 46 -6.26 -0.02 -10.78
C PRO A 46 -5.98 -0.84 -9.52
N TRP A 47 -5.86 -0.16 -8.38
CA TRP A 47 -5.70 -0.81 -7.08
C TRP A 47 -6.92 -1.70 -6.74
N PRO A 48 -6.70 -2.84 -6.05
CA PRO A 48 -7.81 -3.53 -5.42
C PRO A 48 -8.58 -2.62 -4.47
N GLU A 49 -9.87 -2.88 -4.33
CA GLU A 49 -10.77 -2.03 -3.55
C GLU A 49 -10.20 -1.76 -2.14
N GLY A 50 -10.16 -0.48 -1.79
CA GLY A 50 -9.74 -0.05 -0.46
C GLY A 50 -8.24 -0.18 -0.19
N VAL A 51 -7.38 -0.58 -1.13
CA VAL A 51 -5.90 -0.65 -0.89
C VAL A 51 -5.27 0.74 -0.88
N ALA A 52 -5.59 1.55 -1.88
CA ALA A 52 -5.09 2.91 -2.01
C ALA A 52 -6.21 3.85 -2.46
N GLN A 53 -6.05 5.13 -2.15
CA GLN A 53 -6.98 6.19 -2.53
C GLN A 53 -6.24 7.27 -3.30
N PHE A 54 -6.92 7.86 -4.30
CA PHE A 54 -6.36 8.94 -5.10
C PHE A 54 -5.79 10.06 -4.23
N LEU A 55 -4.56 10.48 -4.54
CA LEU A 55 -3.94 11.65 -3.93
C LEU A 55 -3.48 12.65 -4.99
N THR A 56 -2.71 12.21 -5.98
CA THR A 56 -2.23 13.01 -7.10
C THR A 56 -2.26 12.20 -8.39
N LEU A 57 -1.96 12.85 -9.53
CA LEU A 57 -1.83 12.16 -10.82
C LEU A 57 -0.67 11.14 -10.88
N LYS A 58 0.26 11.18 -9.92
CA LYS A 58 1.46 10.32 -9.92
C LYS A 58 1.54 9.40 -8.71
N SER A 59 0.76 9.69 -7.67
CA SER A 59 0.80 8.94 -6.43
C SER A 59 -0.57 8.80 -5.80
N ASP A 60 -0.77 7.67 -5.16
CA ASP A 60 -1.94 7.38 -4.33
C ASP A 60 -1.51 7.26 -2.88
N ARG A 61 -2.45 7.47 -1.97
CA ARG A 61 -2.25 7.29 -0.53
C ARG A 61 -2.67 5.89 -0.12
N LEU A 62 -1.84 5.19 0.64
CA LEU A 62 -2.23 3.92 1.26
C LEU A 62 -3.32 4.16 2.31
N THR A 63 -4.34 3.32 2.26
CA THR A 63 -5.39 3.25 3.29
C THR A 63 -4.90 2.39 4.47
N PRO A 64 -5.69 2.23 5.54
CA PRO A 64 -5.40 1.24 6.58
C PRO A 64 -5.24 -0.20 6.05
N LEU A 65 -6.04 -0.61 5.05
CA LEU A 65 -5.89 -1.91 4.41
C LEU A 65 -4.58 -1.99 3.61
N GLY A 66 -4.25 -0.95 2.82
CA GLY A 66 -2.99 -0.90 2.07
C GLY A 66 -1.74 -0.97 2.96
N LEU A 67 -1.78 -0.31 4.12
CA LEU A 67 -0.71 -0.40 5.12
C LEU A 67 -0.57 -1.80 5.72
N ALA A 68 -1.69 -2.47 6.00
CA ALA A 68 -1.67 -3.85 6.50
C ALA A 68 -1.15 -4.84 5.44
N VAL A 69 -1.53 -4.66 4.17
CA VAL A 69 -1.01 -5.42 3.03
C VAL A 69 0.50 -5.20 2.87
N ARG A 70 0.98 -3.96 2.99
CA ARG A 70 2.40 -3.65 2.97
C ARG A 70 3.16 -4.40 4.07
N ASP A 71 2.68 -4.33 5.31
CA ASP A 71 3.31 -5.02 6.45
C ASP A 71 3.38 -6.53 6.22
N HIS A 72 2.32 -7.13 5.69
CA HIS A 72 2.29 -8.54 5.32
C HIS A 72 3.37 -8.89 4.28
N ILE A 73 3.47 -8.14 3.17
CA ILE A 73 4.47 -8.35 2.11
C ILE A 73 5.91 -8.23 2.66
N LEU A 74 6.16 -7.24 3.51
CA LEU A 74 7.49 -7.04 4.10
C LEU A 74 7.89 -8.17 5.06
N ARG A 75 6.93 -8.72 5.80
CA ARG A 75 7.16 -9.89 6.67
C ARG A 75 7.44 -11.15 5.87
N GLU A 76 6.73 -11.40 4.77
CA GLU A 76 7.03 -12.52 3.85
C GLU A 76 8.48 -12.48 3.36
N LYS A 77 8.96 -11.29 3.00
CA LYS A 77 10.33 -11.08 2.48
C LYS A 77 11.41 -11.21 3.55
N SER A 78 11.10 -10.88 4.80
CA SER A 78 12.05 -10.95 5.92
C SER A 78 12.12 -12.34 6.56
N GLY A 79 11.14 -13.20 6.31
CA GLY A 79 11.03 -14.55 6.86
C GLY A 79 11.41 -15.68 5.88
N GLY A 80 11.91 -15.35 4.68
CA GLY A 80 12.47 -16.28 3.70
C GLY A 80 13.98 -16.14 3.58
#